data_AF-A0A510JFY6-F1
#
_entry.id   AF-A0A510JFY6-F1
#
_cell.length_a   1.000
_cell.length_b   1.000
_cell.length_c   1.000
_cell.angle_alpha   90.00
_cell.angle_beta   90.00
_cell.angle_gamma   90.00
#
_symmetry.space_group_name_H-M   'P 1'
#
loop_
_entity.id
_entity.type
_entity.pdbx_description
1 polymer ?
#
loop_
_entity_poly.entity_id
_entity_poly.type
_entity_poly.pdbx_seq_one_letter_code
_entity_poly.pdbx_strand_id
1 'polypeptide(L)'
;MNIKLIKLIILLIFFSVNTGYSSTGEIKEIDENDPNVLKFLNKRNITAGDTWNNTGIFEYSLHSTGPTKYKFLMYFKTLKKVDYSRLIQSHGQNFSILKSITFDSLTDANFLDTLYSNIPLKLKNKKRFLFGKVSSVGYAEENLMRVLKLELYFINPDNTLETKVFFKTGNLEGLLNKHDDEQEKLKEGFDYSSNSPKDMITIITENNVVHKVSEDLEGTEKELYDFVMKLFKDEIPREYFEYRDKGYIK
;
A
#
# COMPACT_ATOMS: atom_id res chain seq x y z
N MET A 1 -23.54 -12.78 5.84
CA MET A 1 -22.36 -13.05 4.98
C MET A 1 -21.15 -13.27 5.88
N ASN A 2 -20.34 -14.31 5.65
CA ASN A 2 -19.26 -14.71 6.57
C ASN A 2 -18.07 -13.72 6.51
N ILE A 3 -17.54 -13.27 7.65
CA ILE A 3 -16.38 -12.34 7.74
C ILE A 3 -15.17 -12.87 6.93
N LYS A 4 -14.95 -14.19 6.89
CA LYS A 4 -13.88 -14.78 6.07
C LYS A 4 -14.11 -14.61 4.57
N LEU A 5 -15.36 -14.72 4.12
CA LEU A 5 -15.74 -14.52 2.72
C LEU A 5 -15.61 -13.05 2.31
N ILE A 6 -15.96 -12.12 3.21
CA ILE A 6 -15.77 -10.67 3.02
C ILE A 6 -14.29 -10.34 2.87
N LYS A 7 -13.43 -10.84 3.78
CA LYS A 7 -11.97 -10.63 3.69
C LYS A 7 -11.39 -11.22 2.41
N LEU A 8 -11.86 -12.38 1.95
CA LEU A 8 -11.41 -12.98 0.69
C LEU A 8 -11.85 -12.17 -0.53
N ILE A 9 -13.08 -11.67 -0.56
CA ILE A 9 -13.58 -10.82 -1.66
C ILE A 9 -12.79 -9.51 -1.70
N ILE A 10 -12.55 -8.88 -0.54
CA ILE A 10 -11.72 -7.68 -0.45
C ILE A 10 -10.29 -7.98 -0.90
N LEU A 11 -9.71 -9.09 -0.44
CA LEU A 11 -8.41 -9.55 -0.91
C LEU A 11 -8.42 -9.69 -2.44
N LEU A 12 -9.44 -10.28 -3.06
CA LEU A 12 -9.58 -10.40 -4.51
C LEU A 12 -9.75 -9.04 -5.22
N ILE A 13 -10.39 -8.05 -4.60
CA ILE A 13 -10.49 -6.68 -5.12
C ILE A 13 -9.11 -6.02 -5.11
N PHE A 14 -8.38 -6.09 -3.99
CA PHE A 14 -7.00 -5.59 -3.87
C PHE A 14 -5.98 -6.39 -4.71
N PHE A 15 -6.25 -7.68 -4.94
CA PHE A 15 -5.45 -8.63 -5.73
C PHE A 15 -6.10 -8.91 -7.08
N SER A 16 -6.84 -8.00 -7.70
CA SER A 16 -7.43 -8.19 -9.04
C SER A 16 -6.37 -8.29 -10.17
N VAL A 17 -5.15 -8.68 -9.81
CA VAL A 17 -4.27 -9.59 -10.56
C VAL A 17 -4.77 -11.06 -10.40
N ASN A 18 -5.44 -11.60 -11.44
CA ASN A 18 -5.62 -13.04 -11.79
C ASN A 18 -6.95 -13.81 -11.66
N THR A 19 -8.08 -13.22 -11.27
CA THR A 19 -9.36 -13.91 -11.53
C THR A 19 -10.35 -12.97 -12.15
N GLY A 20 -10.77 -13.27 -13.38
CA GLY A 20 -11.93 -12.65 -14.04
C GLY A 20 -13.19 -12.92 -13.23
N TYR A 21 -13.33 -12.23 -12.11
CA TYR A 21 -14.56 -12.13 -11.35
C TYR A 21 -15.38 -11.03 -12.02
N SER A 22 -16.07 -11.41 -13.10
CA SER A 22 -17.31 -10.75 -13.46
C SER A 22 -18.32 -11.17 -12.41
N SER A 23 -18.48 -10.38 -11.35
CA SER A 23 -19.65 -10.54 -10.49
C SER A 23 -20.85 -9.99 -11.26
N THR A 24 -21.44 -10.85 -12.09
CA THR A 24 -22.83 -10.68 -12.56
C THR A 24 -23.85 -10.86 -11.45
N GLY A 25 -23.41 -11.14 -10.21
CA GLY A 25 -24.24 -10.99 -9.02
C GLY A 25 -24.29 -9.52 -8.64
N GLU A 26 -25.45 -8.91 -8.77
CA GLU A 26 -25.81 -7.54 -8.40
C GLU A 26 -25.06 -7.05 -7.15
N ILE A 27 -23.88 -6.44 -7.35
CA ILE A 27 -23.43 -5.39 -6.43
C ILE A 27 -24.49 -4.32 -6.65
N LYS A 28 -25.37 -4.12 -5.65
CA LYS A 28 -26.33 -3.00 -5.67
C LYS A 28 -25.59 -1.80 -6.20
N GLU A 29 -26.16 -1.13 -7.20
CA GLU A 29 -25.60 0.10 -7.75
C GLU A 29 -25.38 1.06 -6.56
N ILE A 30 -24.12 1.23 -6.17
CA ILE A 30 -23.75 2.08 -5.06
C ILE A 30 -23.73 3.50 -5.63
N ASP A 31 -24.58 4.38 -5.07
CA ASP A 31 -24.64 5.79 -5.47
C ASP A 31 -23.28 6.46 -5.30
N GLU A 32 -22.69 6.91 -6.39
CA GLU A 32 -21.41 7.65 -6.43
C GLU A 32 -21.47 8.99 -5.66
N ASN A 33 -22.67 9.48 -5.38
CA ASN A 33 -22.91 10.68 -4.59
C ASN A 33 -23.02 10.40 -3.09
N ASP A 34 -23.07 9.13 -2.66
CA ASP A 34 -23.06 8.78 -1.24
C ASP A 34 -21.73 9.19 -0.61
N PRO A 35 -21.73 10.01 0.46
CA PRO A 35 -20.51 10.44 1.15
C PRO A 35 -19.70 9.28 1.75
N ASN A 36 -20.27 8.08 1.88
CA ASN A 36 -19.59 6.88 2.38
C ASN A 36 -18.85 6.10 1.27
N VAL A 37 -18.88 6.59 0.04
CA VAL A 37 -18.28 5.94 -1.13
C VAL A 37 -17.03 6.69 -1.54
N LEU A 38 -15.95 5.95 -1.78
CA LEU A 38 -14.71 6.54 -2.26
C LEU A 38 -14.88 6.99 -3.71
N LYS A 39 -14.52 8.25 -3.96
CA LYS A 39 -14.56 8.83 -5.30
C LYS A 39 -13.27 8.51 -6.04
N PHE A 40 -13.40 8.30 -7.35
CA PHE A 40 -12.24 8.16 -8.22
C PHE A 40 -11.52 9.51 -8.34
N LEU A 41 -10.26 9.54 -7.93
CA LEU A 41 -9.36 10.68 -8.04
C LEU A 41 -8.67 10.59 -9.39
N ASN A 42 -9.21 11.24 -10.41
CA ASN A 42 -8.62 11.22 -11.74
C ASN A 42 -7.39 12.15 -11.83
N LYS A 43 -6.28 11.79 -11.16
CA LYS A 43 -5.06 12.60 -11.19
C LYS A 43 -4.34 12.53 -12.54
N ARG A 44 -4.67 11.52 -13.34
CA ARG A 44 -4.00 11.21 -14.62
C ARG A 44 -4.73 11.74 -15.86
N ASN A 45 -5.77 12.55 -15.68
CA ASN A 45 -6.61 13.06 -16.76
C ASN A 45 -7.12 11.96 -17.72
N ILE A 46 -7.40 10.76 -17.18
CA ILE A 46 -8.03 9.68 -17.94
C ILE A 46 -9.46 10.13 -18.23
N THR A 47 -9.79 10.48 -19.48
CA THR A 47 -11.14 10.98 -19.75
C THR A 47 -12.16 9.88 -19.47
N ALA A 48 -13.33 10.26 -18.95
CA ALA A 48 -14.46 9.35 -18.80
C ALA A 48 -14.96 8.97 -20.22
N GLY A 49 -14.31 7.97 -20.82
CA GLY A 49 -14.44 7.65 -22.24
C GLY A 49 -13.17 7.02 -22.83
N ASP A 50 -12.01 7.25 -22.20
CA ASP A 50 -10.78 6.50 -22.51
C ASP A 50 -10.96 5.08 -21.97
N THR A 51 -11.50 4.21 -22.82
CA THR A 51 -11.65 2.76 -22.64
C THR A 51 -10.29 2.05 -22.66
N TRP A 52 -9.27 2.63 -22.05
CA TRP A 52 -8.05 1.90 -21.79
C TRP A 52 -8.32 0.83 -20.75
N ASN A 53 -7.76 -0.35 -20.99
CA ASN A 53 -7.68 -1.42 -20.01
C ASN A 53 -6.97 -0.84 -18.78
N ASN A 54 -7.73 -0.42 -17.76
CA ASN A 54 -7.18 0.06 -16.49
C ASN A 54 -6.64 -1.15 -15.73
N THR A 55 -5.46 -1.60 -16.13
CA THR A 55 -4.76 -2.76 -15.57
C THR A 55 -3.82 -2.37 -14.43
N GLY A 56 -4.09 -1.24 -13.78
CA GLY A 56 -3.30 -0.68 -12.69
C GLY A 56 -3.71 -1.24 -11.33
N ILE A 57 -2.89 -0.99 -10.32
CA ILE A 57 -3.23 -1.33 -8.94
C ILE A 57 -4.05 -0.19 -8.36
N PHE A 58 -5.07 -0.52 -7.56
CA PHE A 58 -5.82 0.50 -6.84
C PHE A 58 -4.94 1.20 -5.81
N GLU A 59 -4.90 2.52 -5.92
CA GLU A 59 -4.21 3.41 -5.00
C GLU A 59 -5.22 4.16 -4.16
N TYR A 60 -4.93 4.38 -2.88
CA TYR A 60 -5.85 5.01 -1.95
C TYR A 60 -5.18 6.14 -1.17
N SER A 61 -5.93 7.21 -0.95
CA SER A 61 -5.63 8.26 0.03
C SER A 61 -6.88 8.45 0.88
N LEU A 62 -6.82 8.07 2.15
CA LEU A 62 -7.96 8.03 3.05
C LEU A 62 -7.64 8.79 4.33
N HIS A 63 -8.61 9.56 4.78
CA HIS A 63 -8.61 10.22 6.08
C HIS A 63 -9.49 9.43 7.06
N SER A 64 -8.97 9.20 8.24
CA SER A 64 -9.72 8.52 9.29
C SER A 64 -10.68 9.48 9.97
N THR A 65 -11.85 8.99 10.35
CA THR A 65 -12.82 9.76 11.15
C THR A 65 -12.44 9.85 12.64
N GLY A 66 -11.37 9.16 13.06
CA GLY A 66 -10.78 9.21 14.39
C GLY A 66 -9.37 8.61 14.40
N PRO A 67 -8.61 8.70 15.49
CA PRO A 67 -7.23 8.26 15.50
C PRO A 67 -7.13 6.74 15.26
N THR A 68 -6.27 6.34 14.33
CA THR A 68 -5.86 4.94 14.18
C THR A 68 -5.05 4.52 15.41
N LYS A 69 -4.92 3.20 15.60
CA LYS A 69 -4.08 2.66 16.68
C LYS A 69 -2.58 2.85 16.45
N TYR A 70 -2.16 3.39 15.29
CA TYR A 70 -0.76 3.54 14.92
C TYR A 70 -0.38 5.01 14.89
N LYS A 71 0.68 5.39 15.61
CA LYS A 71 1.32 6.69 15.39
C LYS A 71 2.06 6.74 14.06
N PHE A 72 2.70 5.62 13.71
CA PHE A 72 3.30 5.41 12.39
C PHE A 72 3.43 3.91 12.12
N LEU A 73 2.94 3.48 10.97
CA LEU A 73 3.15 2.14 10.42
C LEU A 73 3.34 2.27 8.92
N MET A 74 4.38 1.62 8.39
CA MET A 74 4.64 1.56 6.96
C MET A 74 4.93 0.13 6.52
N TYR A 75 4.27 -0.32 5.46
CA TYR A 75 4.57 -1.57 4.77
C TYR A 75 5.16 -1.26 3.39
N PHE A 76 6.15 -2.04 2.97
CA PHE A 76 6.74 -1.92 1.65
C PHE A 76 7.12 -3.27 1.07
N LYS A 77 6.94 -3.43 -0.25
CA LYS A 77 7.33 -4.64 -0.99
C LYS A 77 7.60 -4.31 -2.45
N THR A 78 8.45 -5.10 -3.10
CA THR A 78 8.53 -5.06 -4.57
C THR A 78 7.29 -5.70 -5.19
N LEU A 79 6.89 -5.22 -6.35
CA LEU A 79 5.86 -5.83 -7.17
C LEU A 79 6.47 -6.42 -8.42
N LYS A 80 6.20 -7.70 -8.70
CA LYS A 80 6.66 -8.31 -9.94
C LYS A 80 5.85 -7.75 -11.11
N LYS A 81 6.52 -7.31 -12.18
CA LYS A 81 5.89 -7.04 -13.48
C LYS A 81 4.96 -8.20 -13.86
N VAL A 82 3.67 -7.92 -13.94
CA VAL A 82 2.66 -8.85 -14.45
C VAL A 82 2.67 -8.75 -15.97
N ASP A 83 2.60 -9.87 -16.67
CA ASP A 83 2.49 -9.87 -18.14
C ASP A 83 1.01 -9.64 -18.51
N TYR A 84 0.75 -8.56 -19.26
CA TYR A 84 -0.55 -7.90 -19.39
C TYR A 84 -1.56 -8.62 -20.29
N SER A 85 -1.24 -9.82 -20.79
CA SER A 85 -2.17 -10.60 -21.62
C SER A 85 -3.36 -11.20 -20.84
N ARG A 86 -3.41 -11.08 -19.51
CA ARG A 86 -4.40 -11.75 -18.64
C ARG A 86 -5.05 -10.88 -17.55
N LEU A 87 -4.86 -9.56 -17.57
CA LEU A 87 -5.43 -8.68 -16.55
C LEU A 87 -6.84 -8.20 -16.91
N ILE A 88 -7.63 -7.92 -15.87
CA ILE A 88 -9.07 -7.63 -15.96
C ILE A 88 -9.32 -6.42 -16.87
N GLN A 89 -10.23 -6.62 -17.82
CA GLN A 89 -10.77 -5.59 -18.67
C GLN A 89 -11.92 -4.89 -17.92
N SER A 90 -11.68 -3.73 -17.33
CA SER A 90 -12.69 -2.96 -16.58
C SER A 90 -13.53 -2.04 -17.48
N HIS A 91 -13.90 -2.49 -18.70
CA HIS A 91 -14.67 -1.67 -19.64
C HIS A 91 -15.99 -1.23 -19.01
N GLY A 92 -16.15 0.08 -18.78
CA GLY A 92 -17.40 0.68 -18.30
C GLY A 92 -17.79 0.32 -16.87
N GLN A 93 -16.88 -0.22 -16.05
CA GLN A 93 -17.19 -0.54 -14.65
C GLN A 93 -16.95 0.68 -13.76
N ASN A 94 -18.04 1.24 -13.22
CA ASN A 94 -17.98 2.17 -12.10
C ASN A 94 -17.69 1.35 -10.83
N PHE A 95 -16.43 1.36 -10.38
CA PHE A 95 -16.08 0.77 -9.09
C PHE A 95 -16.44 1.76 -7.99
N SER A 96 -17.55 1.50 -7.32
CA SER A 96 -17.88 2.16 -6.06
C SER A 96 -17.40 1.26 -4.92
N ILE A 97 -16.48 1.76 -4.09
CA ILE A 97 -15.95 1.03 -2.93
C ILE A 97 -16.33 1.81 -1.67
N LEU A 98 -16.92 1.12 -0.69
CA LEU A 98 -17.28 1.73 0.59
C LEU A 98 -16.02 2.13 1.37
N LYS A 99 -15.98 3.38 1.81
CA LYS A 99 -14.88 3.98 2.57
C LYS A 99 -14.54 3.16 3.82
N SER A 100 -15.55 2.78 4.59
CA SER A 100 -15.37 2.02 5.84
C SER A 100 -14.71 0.67 5.61
N ILE A 101 -15.13 -0.07 4.58
CA ILE A 101 -14.57 -1.40 4.27
C ILE A 101 -13.10 -1.30 3.85
N THR A 102 -12.77 -0.33 2.99
CA THR A 102 -11.40 -0.09 2.55
C THR A 102 -10.51 0.29 3.73
N PHE A 103 -10.99 1.21 4.57
CA PHE A 103 -10.29 1.68 5.75
C PHE A 103 -10.03 0.55 6.76
N ASP A 104 -11.06 -0.23 7.10
CA ASP A 104 -10.95 -1.36 8.03
C ASP A 104 -9.93 -2.40 7.53
N SER A 105 -9.91 -2.64 6.22
CA SER A 105 -8.99 -3.60 5.62
C SER A 105 -7.56 -3.09 5.65
N LEU A 106 -7.32 -1.85 5.22
CA LEU A 106 -5.99 -1.25 5.19
C LEU A 106 -5.42 -0.92 6.58
N THR A 107 -6.23 -0.98 7.64
CA THR A 107 -5.77 -0.83 9.03
C THR A 107 -5.67 -2.15 9.81
N ASP A 108 -6.16 -3.26 9.25
CA ASP A 108 -5.99 -4.61 9.80
C ASP A 108 -4.61 -5.17 9.47
N ALA A 109 -3.77 -5.35 10.51
CA ALA A 109 -2.44 -5.91 10.37
C ALA A 109 -2.45 -7.32 9.73
N ASN A 110 -3.46 -8.16 10.03
CA ASN A 110 -3.53 -9.50 9.44
C ASN A 110 -3.81 -9.44 7.94
N PHE A 111 -4.64 -8.48 7.53
CA PHE A 111 -4.91 -8.23 6.12
C PHE A 111 -3.65 -7.74 5.42
N LEU A 112 -2.96 -6.73 5.98
CA LEU A 112 -1.72 -6.21 5.41
C LEU A 112 -0.61 -7.27 5.35
N ASP A 113 -0.40 -8.05 6.40
CA ASP A 113 0.60 -9.13 6.40
C ASP A 113 0.30 -10.15 5.29
N THR A 114 -0.98 -10.46 5.05
CA THR A 114 -1.41 -11.35 3.95
C THR A 114 -1.20 -10.69 2.59
N LEU A 115 -1.63 -9.45 2.42
CA LEU A 115 -1.46 -8.64 1.21
C LEU A 115 0.02 -8.55 0.82
N TYR A 116 0.87 -8.25 1.80
CA TYR A 116 2.28 -8.01 1.56
C TYR A 116 3.14 -9.27 1.49
N SER A 117 2.65 -10.42 1.96
CA SER A 117 3.31 -11.71 1.79
C SER A 117 3.19 -12.29 0.37
N ASN A 118 2.37 -11.70 -0.49
CA ASN A 118 2.18 -12.20 -1.86
C ASN A 118 3.47 -12.07 -2.70
N ILE A 119 3.75 -13.02 -3.61
CA ILE A 119 4.87 -12.96 -4.58
C ILE A 119 6.20 -12.36 -4.05
N PRO A 120 7.11 -13.17 -3.48
CA PRO A 120 8.38 -12.66 -2.95
C PRO A 120 9.40 -12.26 -4.02
N LEU A 121 10.30 -11.34 -3.65
CA LEU A 121 11.53 -11.05 -4.36
C LEU A 121 12.57 -12.14 -4.10
N LYS A 122 13.09 -12.75 -5.16
CA LYS A 122 14.20 -13.71 -5.06
C LYS A 122 15.53 -12.97 -4.89
N LEU A 123 16.25 -13.26 -3.81
CA LEU A 123 17.55 -12.68 -3.51
C LEU A 123 18.70 -13.55 -4.04
N LYS A 124 19.90 -12.97 -4.17
CA LYS A 124 21.09 -13.68 -4.69
C LYS A 124 21.51 -14.85 -3.80
N ASN A 125 21.27 -14.75 -2.49
CA ASN A 125 21.53 -15.80 -1.50
C ASN A 125 20.45 -16.90 -1.46
N LYS A 126 19.55 -16.97 -2.46
CA LYS A 126 18.42 -17.90 -2.55
C LYS A 126 17.29 -17.68 -1.54
N LYS A 127 17.43 -16.76 -0.58
CA LYS A 127 16.30 -16.32 0.25
C LYS A 127 15.27 -15.59 -0.60
N ARG A 128 14.03 -15.60 -0.14
CA ARG A 128 12.89 -14.91 -0.77
C ARG A 128 12.40 -13.83 0.17
N PHE A 129 12.64 -12.56 -0.17
CA PHE A 129 12.14 -11.43 0.60
C PHE A 129 10.65 -11.22 0.33
N LEU A 130 9.84 -11.20 1.38
CA LEU A 130 8.39 -11.03 1.28
C LEU A 130 8.02 -9.55 1.30
N PHE A 131 8.32 -8.88 2.40
CA PHE A 131 8.04 -7.46 2.63
C PHE A 131 8.82 -6.94 3.83
N GLY A 132 8.87 -5.61 3.94
CA GLY A 132 9.31 -4.91 5.13
C GLY A 132 8.17 -4.15 5.80
N LYS A 133 8.25 -4.05 7.11
CA LYS A 133 7.29 -3.38 7.98
C LYS A 133 8.03 -2.47 8.96
N VAL A 134 7.67 -1.20 9.02
CA VAL A 134 8.27 -0.22 9.93
C VAL A 134 7.18 0.35 10.83
N SER A 135 7.40 0.33 12.14
CA SER A 135 6.45 0.89 13.11
C SER A 135 7.14 1.77 14.12
N SER A 136 6.45 2.81 14.60
CA SER A 136 6.88 3.54 15.80
C SER A 136 6.49 2.74 17.05
N VAL A 137 7.46 2.46 17.92
CA VAL A 137 7.27 1.63 19.12
C VAL A 137 7.52 2.38 20.44
N GLY A 138 7.79 3.68 20.38
CA GLY A 138 8.01 4.51 21.56
C GLY A 138 8.89 5.74 21.27
N TYR A 139 9.38 6.35 22.34
CA TYR A 139 10.31 7.48 22.31
C TYR A 139 11.62 7.12 23.00
N ALA A 140 12.73 7.73 22.58
CA ALA A 140 13.96 7.74 23.36
C ALA A 140 13.85 8.84 24.43
N GLU A 141 14.07 8.48 25.70
CA GLU A 141 13.72 9.24 26.92
C GLU A 141 14.21 10.70 26.98
N GLU A 142 15.12 11.13 26.10
CA GLU A 142 15.80 12.43 26.21
C GLU A 142 15.62 13.38 25.01
N ASN A 143 15.10 12.94 23.85
CA ASN A 143 15.21 13.72 22.61
C ASN A 143 13.92 13.88 21.78
N LEU A 144 12.74 13.50 22.29
CA LEU A 144 11.48 13.40 21.52
C LEU A 144 11.61 12.56 20.22
N MET A 145 12.73 11.88 20.01
CA MET A 145 12.98 11.04 18.85
C MET A 145 12.18 9.75 18.99
N ARG A 146 11.49 9.38 17.91
CA ARG A 146 10.73 8.14 17.86
C ARG A 146 11.68 6.97 17.67
N VAL A 147 11.45 5.91 18.43
CA VAL A 147 12.07 4.60 18.18
C VAL A 147 11.28 3.92 17.07
N LEU A 148 11.93 3.67 15.95
CA LEU A 148 11.37 2.95 14.81
C LEU A 148 11.88 1.52 14.80
N LYS A 149 10.95 0.58 14.69
CA LYS A 149 11.20 -0.85 14.55
C LYS A 149 10.98 -1.25 13.10
N LEU A 150 12.04 -1.73 12.45
CA LEU A 150 11.96 -2.39 11.14
C LEU A 150 11.88 -3.91 11.34
N GLU A 151 10.94 -4.55 10.68
CA GLU A 151 10.80 -5.99 10.54
C GLU A 151 10.92 -6.35 9.06
N LEU A 152 11.82 -7.28 8.73
CA LEU A 152 12.01 -7.80 7.38
C LEU A 152 11.68 -9.28 7.36
N TYR A 153 10.74 -9.68 6.50
CA TYR A 153 10.24 -11.04 6.42
C TYR A 153 10.82 -11.77 5.21
N PHE A 154 11.36 -12.96 5.45
CA PHE A 154 12.00 -13.80 4.43
C PHE A 154 11.51 -15.23 4.50
N ILE A 155 11.46 -15.90 3.35
CA ILE A 155 11.43 -17.36 3.28
C ILE A 155 12.83 -17.86 2.93
N ASN A 156 13.38 -18.72 3.79
CA ASN A 156 14.66 -19.39 3.58
C ASN A 156 14.60 -20.43 2.46
N PRO A 157 15.76 -20.91 1.96
CA PRO A 157 15.81 -21.96 0.94
C PRO A 157 15.14 -23.27 1.38
N ASP A 158 15.07 -23.56 2.68
CA ASP A 158 14.39 -24.71 3.27
C ASP A 158 12.88 -24.49 3.50
N ASN A 159 12.33 -23.38 3.01
CA ASN A 159 10.93 -22.95 3.19
C ASN A 159 10.54 -22.52 4.61
N THR A 160 11.49 -22.29 5.52
CA THR A 160 11.20 -21.70 6.83
C THR A 160 11.03 -20.18 6.74
N LEU A 161 10.14 -19.62 7.57
CA LEU A 161 9.98 -18.17 7.72
C LEU A 161 11.06 -17.63 8.67
N GLU A 162 11.75 -16.58 8.24
CA GLU A 162 12.71 -15.81 9.04
C GLU A 162 12.24 -14.36 9.11
N THR A 163 12.27 -13.79 10.31
CA THR A 163 12.05 -12.36 10.52
C THR A 163 13.32 -11.75 11.11
N LYS A 164 13.83 -10.71 10.46
CA LYS A 164 14.92 -9.88 11.01
C LYS A 164 14.33 -8.59 11.57
N VAL A 165 14.77 -8.20 12.76
CA VAL A 165 14.25 -7.03 13.48
C VAL A 165 15.39 -6.06 13.78
N PHE A 166 15.16 -4.78 13.49
CA PHE A 166 16.12 -3.70 13.72
C PHE A 166 15.43 -2.51 14.38
N PHE A 167 16.17 -1.77 15.20
CA PHE A 167 15.68 -0.56 15.87
C PHE A 167 16.59 0.61 15.55
N LYS A 168 16.00 1.74 15.16
CA LYS A 168 16.70 3.02 14.97
C LYS A 168 15.88 4.16 15.52
N THR A 169 16.54 5.20 15.99
CA THR A 169 15.89 6.45 16.40
C THR A 169 15.85 7.44 15.25
N GLY A 170 14.76 8.19 15.14
CA GLY A 170 14.58 9.19 14.09
C GLY A 170 13.66 10.33 14.52
N ASN A 171 13.93 11.53 14.02
CA ASN A 171 13.04 12.67 14.20
C ASN A 171 11.93 12.62 13.13
N LEU A 172 10.80 12.03 13.51
CA LEU A 172 9.63 11.84 12.64
C LEU A 172 8.47 12.76 13.03
N GLU A 173 8.49 13.36 14.23
CA GLU A 173 7.41 14.16 14.82
C GLU A 173 6.94 15.28 13.89
N GLY A 174 7.87 16.14 13.47
CA GLY A 174 7.56 17.29 12.62
C GLY A 174 7.02 16.87 11.24
N LEU A 175 7.46 15.70 10.75
CA LEU A 175 7.02 15.19 9.46
C LEU A 175 5.62 14.57 9.52
N LEU A 176 5.29 13.90 10.63
CA LEU A 176 3.92 13.39 10.88
C LEU A 176 2.93 14.53 11.03
N ASN A 177 3.28 15.56 11.81
CA ASN A 177 2.39 16.72 12.00
C ASN A 177 2.14 17.43 10.66
N LYS A 178 3.19 17.65 9.86
CA LYS A 178 3.06 18.22 8.52
C LYS A 178 2.20 17.34 7.61
N HIS A 179 2.35 16.02 7.70
CA HIS A 179 1.56 15.07 6.92
C HIS A 179 0.08 15.14 7.26
N ASP A 180 -0.26 15.15 8.55
CA ASP A 180 -1.65 15.23 8.97
C ASP A 180 -2.28 16.57 8.55
N ASP A 181 -1.56 17.70 8.70
CA ASP A 181 -2.01 19.03 8.26
C ASP A 181 -2.23 19.16 6.73
N GLU A 182 -1.43 18.45 5.92
CA GLU A 182 -1.57 18.42 4.47
C GLU A 182 -2.74 17.54 4.04
N GLN A 183 -2.90 16.37 4.66
CA GLN A 183 -3.94 15.41 4.29
C GLN A 183 -5.34 15.86 4.68
N GLU A 184 -5.51 16.63 5.77
CA GLU A 184 -6.79 17.27 6.09
C GLU A 184 -7.34 18.15 4.96
N LYS A 185 -6.46 18.66 4.08
CA LYS A 185 -6.82 19.53 2.96
C LYS A 185 -7.02 18.76 1.65
N LEU A 186 -6.64 17.49 1.60
CA LEU A 186 -6.73 16.66 0.41
C LEU A 186 -8.06 15.92 0.35
N LYS A 187 -8.51 15.65 -0.89
CA LYS A 187 -9.71 14.84 -1.11
C LYS A 187 -9.36 13.37 -0.95
N GLU A 188 -10.17 12.67 -0.17
CA GLU A 188 -10.11 11.23 -0.10
C GLU A 188 -10.58 10.58 -1.40
N GLY A 189 -10.05 9.41 -1.69
CA GLY A 189 -10.50 8.61 -2.82
C GLY A 189 -9.45 7.62 -3.27
N PHE A 190 -9.62 7.15 -4.50
CA PHE A 190 -8.74 6.16 -5.10
C PHE A 190 -8.37 6.48 -6.55
N ASP A 191 -7.21 6.02 -7.00
CA ASP A 191 -6.74 6.13 -8.40
C ASP A 191 -6.21 4.77 -8.88
N TYR A 192 -5.81 4.66 -10.15
CA TYR A 192 -5.07 3.53 -10.70
C TYR A 192 -3.59 3.87 -10.83
N SER A 193 -2.72 2.98 -10.35
CA SER A 193 -1.27 3.06 -10.53
C SER A 193 -0.86 2.77 -11.98
N SER A 194 0.42 3.00 -12.35
CA SER A 194 0.89 2.71 -13.71
C SER A 194 0.81 1.20 -14.00
N ASN A 195 0.77 0.83 -15.27
CA ASN A 195 0.77 -0.58 -15.71
C ASN A 195 2.14 -1.27 -15.57
N SER A 196 3.05 -0.84 -14.69
CA SER A 196 4.26 -1.62 -14.35
C SER A 196 4.87 -1.05 -13.07
N PRO A 197 4.15 -1.16 -11.95
CA PRO A 197 4.63 -0.58 -10.69
C PRO A 197 5.81 -1.39 -10.16
N LYS A 198 6.73 -0.70 -9.50
CA LYS A 198 7.99 -1.29 -9.02
C LYS A 198 7.88 -1.83 -7.61
N ASP A 199 7.19 -1.10 -6.75
CA ASP A 199 6.91 -1.44 -5.37
C ASP A 199 5.53 -0.91 -4.96
N MET A 200 5.04 -1.40 -3.83
CA MET A 200 3.78 -0.98 -3.21
C MET A 200 4.02 -0.60 -1.76
N ILE A 201 3.45 0.53 -1.35
CA ILE A 201 3.66 1.15 -0.06
C ILE A 201 2.31 1.40 0.61
N THR A 202 2.18 1.01 1.88
CA THR A 202 1.08 1.45 2.75
C THR A 202 1.69 2.26 3.87
N ILE A 203 1.24 3.50 4.06
CA ILE A 203 1.58 4.35 5.20
C ILE A 203 0.31 4.58 6.01
N ILE A 204 0.39 4.36 7.31
CA ILE A 204 -0.68 4.64 8.27
C ILE A 204 -0.11 5.57 9.33
N THR A 205 -0.72 6.72 9.50
CA THR A 205 -0.46 7.66 10.59
C THR A 205 -1.63 7.67 11.56
N GLU A 206 -1.63 8.62 12.48
CA GLU A 206 -2.72 8.78 13.43
C GLU A 206 -4.04 9.04 12.71
N ASN A 207 -4.08 9.85 11.65
CA ASN A 207 -5.33 10.21 11.00
C ASN A 207 -5.41 9.82 9.51
N ASN A 208 -4.38 9.19 8.95
CA ASN A 208 -4.33 8.97 7.50
C ASN A 208 -3.90 7.55 7.13
N VAL A 209 -4.44 7.06 6.02
CA VAL A 209 -4.08 5.80 5.39
C VAL A 209 -3.80 6.07 3.91
N VAL A 210 -2.58 5.82 3.49
CA VAL A 210 -2.11 5.96 2.11
C VAL A 210 -1.68 4.58 1.63
N HIS A 211 -2.17 4.15 0.48
CA HIS A 211 -1.76 2.90 -0.18
C HIS A 211 -1.46 3.20 -1.64
N LYS A 212 -0.18 3.30 -2.02
CA LYS A 212 0.24 3.74 -3.35
C LYS A 212 1.52 3.04 -3.76
N VAL A 213 1.81 3.04 -5.06
CA VAL A 213 3.14 2.70 -5.56
C VAL A 213 4.10 3.85 -5.22
N SER A 214 5.38 3.55 -5.00
CA SER A 214 6.30 4.61 -4.50
C SER A 214 6.49 5.76 -5.49
N GLU A 215 6.25 5.53 -6.78
CA GLU A 215 6.36 6.54 -7.84
C GLU A 215 5.24 7.59 -7.75
N ASP A 216 4.07 7.22 -7.21
CA ASP A 216 2.88 8.05 -7.10
C ASP A 216 2.76 8.69 -5.69
N LEU A 217 3.75 8.47 -4.80
CA LEU A 217 3.85 9.20 -3.53
C LEU A 217 4.28 10.64 -3.76
N GLU A 218 3.56 11.59 -3.16
CA GLU A 218 3.78 13.03 -3.32
C GLU A 218 3.84 13.73 -1.95
N GLY A 219 4.42 14.94 -1.92
CA GLY A 219 4.48 15.77 -0.72
C GLY A 219 5.03 15.03 0.51
N THR A 220 4.33 15.17 1.64
CA THR A 220 4.71 14.53 2.91
C THR A 220 4.69 13.00 2.89
N GLU A 221 3.86 12.37 2.06
CA GLU A 221 3.84 10.90 1.92
C GLU A 221 5.20 10.40 1.41
N LYS A 222 5.72 11.09 0.39
CA LYS A 222 7.03 10.80 -0.18
C LYS A 222 8.16 11.10 0.79
N GLU A 223 8.08 12.23 1.50
CA GLU A 223 9.07 12.58 2.52
C GLU A 223 9.13 11.51 3.63
N LEU A 224 7.98 11.00 4.09
CA LEU A 224 7.90 9.92 5.10
C LEU A 224 8.54 8.63 4.58
N TYR A 225 8.19 8.22 3.36
CA TYR A 225 8.77 7.04 2.73
C TYR A 225 10.29 7.17 2.56
N ASP A 226 10.77 8.27 1.98
CA ASP A 226 12.18 8.50 1.72
C ASP A 226 12.99 8.57 3.03
N PHE A 227 12.42 9.18 4.08
CA PHE A 227 13.02 9.18 5.43
C PHE A 227 13.28 7.75 5.93
N VAL A 228 12.26 6.88 5.89
CA VAL A 228 12.38 5.51 6.38
C VAL A 228 13.33 4.68 5.52
N MET A 229 13.22 4.78 4.19
CA MET A 229 14.10 4.08 3.26
C MET A 229 15.57 4.48 3.45
N LYS A 230 15.84 5.77 3.71
CA LYS A 230 17.18 6.26 4.02
C LYS A 230 17.67 5.76 5.37
N LEU A 231 16.81 5.80 6.40
CA LEU A 231 17.17 5.41 7.76
C LEU A 231 17.58 3.94 7.84
N PHE A 232 16.90 3.06 7.11
CA PHE A 232 17.14 1.61 7.13
C PHE A 232 17.83 1.06 5.87
N LYS A 233 18.52 1.91 5.12
CA LYS A 233 19.10 1.55 3.82
C LYS A 233 20.04 0.34 3.89
N ASP A 234 20.81 0.22 4.97
CA ASP A 234 21.83 -0.81 5.12
C ASP A 234 21.25 -2.15 5.62
N GLU A 235 20.05 -2.13 6.21
CA GLU A 235 19.35 -3.32 6.72
C GLU A 235 18.44 -3.95 5.65
N ILE A 236 17.82 -3.12 4.82
CA ILE A 236 16.93 -3.57 3.74
C ILE A 236 17.77 -4.28 2.66
N PRO A 237 17.31 -5.41 2.09
CA PRO A 237 18.07 -6.12 1.07
C PRO A 237 18.41 -5.18 -0.09
N ARG A 238 19.68 -5.12 -0.48
CA ARG A 238 20.14 -4.27 -1.60
C ARG A 238 19.33 -4.54 -2.87
N GLU A 239 18.97 -5.81 -3.12
CA GLU A 239 18.16 -6.21 -4.26
C GLU A 239 16.77 -5.57 -4.29
N TYR A 240 16.21 -5.15 -3.15
CA TYR A 240 14.98 -4.35 -3.10
C TYR A 240 15.17 -3.03 -3.86
N PHE A 241 16.22 -2.29 -3.51
CA PHE A 241 16.55 -1.03 -4.16
C PHE A 241 16.98 -1.25 -5.61
N GLU A 242 17.76 -2.30 -5.90
CA GLU A 242 18.11 -2.65 -7.30
C GLU A 242 16.87 -2.96 -8.14
N TYR A 243 15.82 -3.55 -7.57
CA TYR A 243 14.57 -3.81 -8.28
C TYR A 243 13.74 -2.54 -8.44
N ARG A 244 13.59 -1.76 -7.38
CA ARG A 244 12.83 -0.50 -7.36
C ARG A 244 13.47 0.58 -8.23
N ASP A 245 14.78 0.68 -8.27
CA ASP A 245 15.48 1.75 -8.98
C ASP A 245 15.80 1.37 -10.43
N LYS A 246 15.65 0.08 -10.80
CA LYS A 246 15.66 -0.30 -12.21
C LYS A 246 14.52 0.42 -12.92
N GLY A 247 14.86 1.42 -13.71
CA GLY A 247 14.00 1.85 -14.79
C GLY A 247 13.70 0.62 -15.63
N TYR A 248 12.43 0.25 -15.77
CA TYR A 248 12.05 -0.65 -16.83
C TYR A 248 12.48 0.05 -18.13
N ILE A 249 13.60 -0.39 -18.71
CA ILE A 249 13.98 0.02 -20.05
C ILE A 249 12.78 -0.37 -20.92
N LYS A 250 12.16 0.65 -21.52
CA LYS A 250 11.05 0.52 -22.46
C LYS A 250 11.49 -0.33 -23.66
#